data_AF-A0A7N0V7P1-F1
#
_entry.id   AF-A0A7N0V7P1-F1
#
_cell.length_a   1.000
_cell.length_b   1.000
_cell.length_c   1.000
_cell.angle_alpha   90.00
_cell.angle_beta   90.00
_cell.angle_gamma   90.00
#
_symmetry.space_group_name_H-M   'P 1'
#
loop_
_entity.id
_entity.type
_entity.pdbx_description
1 polymer ?
#
loop_
_entity_poly.entity_id
_entity_poly.type
_entity_poly.pdbx_seq_one_letter_code
_entity_poly.pdbx_strand_id
1 'polypeptide(L)'
;MIDYYFKAHHASSDSNLKFRNPKYLSILNHLRFYLPEIFPRLNKVVFLDDDLVVQKGISGLWSIDLKGNVNGAVETCGENFHRFDKYLNLSNPLIASNFDPRACGWAYGMTILI
;
A
#
# COMPACT_ATOMS: atom_id res chain seq x y z
N MET A 1 -23.43 -7.76 -19.87
CA MET A 1 -22.50 -6.83 -19.20
C MET A 1 -22.12 -7.50 -17.89
N ILE A 2 -20.86 -7.90 -17.72
CA ILE A 2 -20.41 -8.60 -16.52
C ILE A 2 -20.21 -7.53 -15.44
N ASP A 3 -21.03 -7.56 -14.41
CA ASP A 3 -20.92 -6.67 -13.25
C ASP A 3 -19.73 -7.11 -12.39
N TYR A 4 -18.68 -6.29 -12.37
CA TYR A 4 -17.49 -6.49 -11.52
C TYR A 4 -17.68 -6.00 -10.07
N TYR A 5 -18.85 -5.45 -9.74
CA TYR A 5 -19.14 -4.89 -8.42
C TYR A 5 -20.33 -5.61 -7.79
N PHE A 6 -20.03 -6.53 -6.88
CA PHE A 6 -21.01 -7.33 -6.15
C PHE A 6 -22.02 -6.45 -5.40
N LYS A 7 -23.32 -6.79 -5.54
CA LYS A 7 -24.43 -6.24 -4.76
C LYS A 7 -24.11 -6.28 -3.27
N ALA A 8 -24.01 -5.11 -2.65
CA ALA A 8 -24.03 -4.98 -1.19
C ALA A 8 -25.44 -5.31 -0.69
N HIS A 9 -25.65 -6.54 -0.24
CA HIS A 9 -26.82 -6.88 0.56
C HIS A 9 -26.77 -6.12 1.89
N HIS A 10 -27.92 -5.55 2.29
CA HIS A 10 -28.15 -4.74 3.49
C HIS A 10 -27.11 -4.93 4.60
N ALA A 11 -26.30 -3.89 4.80
CA ALA A 11 -25.19 -3.86 5.75
C ALA A 11 -25.69 -4.02 7.19
N SER A 12 -25.40 -5.17 7.80
CA SER A 12 -25.15 -5.20 9.24
C SER A 12 -23.84 -4.44 9.50
N SER A 13 -23.80 -3.69 10.60
CA SER A 13 -22.68 -2.83 11.00
C SER A 13 -21.48 -3.64 11.50
N ASP A 14 -20.95 -4.55 10.68
CA ASP A 14 -19.76 -5.33 11.00
C ASP A 14 -18.53 -4.57 10.49
N SER A 15 -17.72 -4.08 11.42
CA SER A 15 -16.50 -3.28 11.17
C SER A 15 -15.47 -3.97 10.26
N ASN A 16 -15.63 -5.27 10.02
CA ASN A 16 -14.75 -6.11 9.22
C ASN A 16 -15.14 -6.25 7.73
N LEU A 17 -16.22 -5.61 7.27
CA LEU A 17 -16.69 -5.71 5.87
C LEU A 17 -15.63 -5.33 4.83
N LYS A 18 -14.72 -4.39 5.14
CA LYS A 18 -13.62 -4.00 4.24
C LYS A 18 -12.67 -5.17 3.94
N PHE A 19 -12.37 -6.00 4.94
CA PHE A 19 -11.41 -7.10 4.82
C PHE A 19 -11.97 -8.35 4.13
N ARG A 20 -13.30 -8.41 3.91
CA ARG A 20 -13.95 -9.49 3.16
C ARG A 20 -13.99 -9.27 1.66
N ASN A 21 -13.60 -8.08 1.18
CA ASN A 21 -13.58 -7.82 -0.25
C ASN A 21 -12.41 -8.60 -0.89
N PRO A 22 -12.66 -9.48 -1.89
CA PRO A 22 -11.63 -10.30 -2.54
C PRO A 22 -10.49 -9.48 -3.15
N LYS A 23 -10.74 -8.21 -3.51
CA LYS A 23 -9.70 -7.26 -3.96
C LYS A 23 -8.59 -7.15 -2.91
N TYR A 24 -8.87 -7.23 -1.61
CA TYR A 24 -7.84 -7.15 -0.56
C TYR A 24 -7.20 -8.50 -0.19
N LEU A 25 -7.83 -9.62 -0.56
CA LEU A 25 -7.32 -10.98 -0.29
C LEU A 25 -6.56 -11.57 -1.49
N SER A 26 -6.54 -10.88 -2.63
CA SER A 26 -5.87 -11.35 -3.83
C SER A 26 -4.36 -11.46 -3.61
N ILE A 27 -3.83 -12.67 -3.84
CA ILE A 27 -2.38 -12.95 -3.86
C ILE A 27 -1.67 -12.06 -4.89
N LEU A 28 -2.36 -11.64 -5.96
CA LEU A 28 -1.78 -10.76 -6.98
C LEU A 28 -1.35 -9.41 -6.43
N ASN A 29 -1.98 -8.89 -5.36
CA ASN A 29 -1.50 -7.67 -4.72
C ASN A 29 -0.17 -7.86 -3.98
N HIS A 30 0.12 -9.08 -3.55
CA HIS A 30 1.36 -9.42 -2.84
C HIS A 30 2.52 -9.65 -3.81
N LEU A 31 2.25 -9.93 -5.09
CA LEU A 31 3.29 -10.05 -6.13
C LEU A 31 4.13 -8.78 -6.28
N ARG A 32 3.60 -7.63 -5.88
CA ARG A 32 4.29 -6.34 -5.93
C ARG A 32 5.58 -6.34 -5.09
N PHE A 33 5.62 -7.14 -4.03
CA PHE A 33 6.84 -7.32 -3.21
C PHE A 33 7.91 -8.16 -3.91
N TYR A 34 7.53 -8.93 -4.94
CA TYR A 34 8.43 -9.79 -5.70
C TYR A 34 8.85 -9.17 -7.04
N LEU A 35 8.61 -7.87 -7.23
CA LEU A 35 9.04 -7.15 -8.43
C LEU A 35 10.56 -7.27 -8.70
N PRO A 36 11.45 -7.23 -7.68
CA PRO A 36 12.87 -7.47 -7.89
C PRO A 36 13.18 -8.86 -8.49
N GLU A 37 12.45 -9.89 -8.06
CA GLU A 37 12.62 -11.27 -8.53
C GLU A 37 12.00 -11.49 -9.92
N ILE A 38 10.88 -10.82 -10.22
CA ILE A 38 10.20 -10.89 -11.52
C ILE A 38 11.02 -10.15 -12.59
N PHE A 39 11.63 -9.02 -12.23
CA PHE A 39 12.40 -8.17 -13.13
C PHE A 39 13.85 -7.96 -12.66
N PRO A 40 14.66 -9.04 -12.57
CA PRO A 40 15.99 -9.01 -11.95
C PRO A 40 17.03 -8.19 -12.71
N ARG A 41 16.70 -7.69 -13.91
CA ARG A 41 17.57 -6.83 -14.73
C ARG A 41 17.28 -5.34 -14.55
N LEU A 42 16.24 -4.99 -13.80
CA LEU A 42 15.90 -3.60 -13.49
C LEU A 42 16.53 -3.22 -12.16
N ASN A 43 17.27 -2.11 -12.15
CA ASN A 43 17.90 -1.58 -10.93
C ASN A 43 16.98 -0.67 -10.12
N LYS A 44 15.82 -0.31 -10.71
CA LYS A 44 14.81 0.55 -10.10
C LYS A 44 13.49 0.34 -10.84
N VAL A 45 12.37 0.42 -10.10
CA VAL A 45 11.02 0.34 -10.63
C VAL A 45 10.19 1.48 -10.04
N VAL A 46 9.46 2.20 -10.89
CA VAL A 46 8.38 3.09 -10.45
C VAL A 46 7.08 2.33 -10.65
N PHE A 47 6.47 1.92 -9.54
CA PHE A 47 5.22 1.17 -9.53
C PHE A 47 4.04 2.13 -9.39
N LEU A 48 3.01 1.93 -10.21
CA LEU A 48 1.76 2.70 -10.24
C LEU A 48 0.59 1.73 -10.27
N ASP A 49 -0.37 1.92 -9.37
CA ASP A 49 -1.60 1.14 -9.35
C ASP A 49 -2.52 1.45 -10.55
N ASP A 50 -3.43 0.52 -10.81
CA ASP A 50 -4.36 0.53 -11.94
C ASP A 50 -5.47 1.60 -11.84
N ASP A 51 -5.69 2.15 -10.64
CA ASP A 51 -6.71 3.16 -10.36
C ASP A 51 -6.15 4.59 -10.17
N LEU A 52 -4.96 4.86 -10.72
CA LEU A 52 -4.32 6.18 -10.67
C LEU A 52 -4.60 7.06 -11.89
N VAL A 53 -4.64 8.38 -11.66
CA VAL A 53 -4.67 9.41 -12.70
C VAL A 53 -3.39 10.24 -12.64
N VAL A 54 -2.59 10.19 -13.70
CA VAL A 54 -1.33 10.94 -13.82
C VAL A 54 -1.59 12.30 -14.47
N GLN A 55 -1.36 13.38 -13.73
CA GLN A 55 -1.62 14.75 -14.20
C GLN A 55 -0.35 15.48 -14.67
N LYS A 56 0.84 14.97 -14.36
CA LYS A 56 2.13 15.58 -14.69
C LYS A 56 3.15 14.50 -15.05
N GLY A 57 4.22 14.89 -15.75
CA GLY A 57 5.31 13.97 -16.08
C GLY A 57 5.92 13.34 -14.81
N ILE A 58 6.09 12.02 -14.83
CA ILE A 58 6.56 11.22 -13.68
C ILE A 58 8.07 10.96 -13.68
N SER A 59 8.81 11.45 -14.70
CA SER A 59 10.25 11.25 -14.82
C SER A 59 11.03 11.73 -13.59
N GLY A 60 10.53 12.78 -12.92
CA GLY A 60 11.11 13.27 -11.66
C GLY A 60 11.15 12.21 -10.56
N LEU A 61 10.19 11.27 -10.52
CA LEU A 61 10.18 10.18 -9.53
C LEU A 61 11.36 9.23 -9.71
N TRP A 62 11.72 8.94 -10.96
CA TRP A 62 12.85 8.05 -11.28
C TRP A 62 14.20 8.60 -10.74
N SER A 63 14.35 9.92 -10.79
CA SER A 63 15.56 10.63 -10.36
C SER A 63 15.68 10.80 -8.84
N ILE A 64 14.67 10.40 -8.06
CA ILE A 64 14.73 10.49 -6.59
C ILE A 64 15.83 9.55 -6.07
N ASP A 65 16.71 10.11 -5.26
CA ASP A 65 17.69 9.36 -4.46
C ASP A 65 16.99 8.78 -3.22
N LEU A 66 16.95 7.45 -3.13
CA LEU A 66 16.35 6.74 -2.00
C LEU A 66 17.28 6.66 -0.79
N LYS A 67 18.50 7.20 -0.86
CA LYS A 67 19.46 7.27 0.27
C LYS A 67 19.72 5.91 0.93
N GLY A 68 19.84 4.87 0.10
CA GLY A 68 20.05 3.49 0.55
C GLY A 68 18.80 2.74 1.01
N ASN A 69 17.60 3.35 0.95
CA ASN A 69 16.35 2.67 1.26
C ASN A 69 15.85 1.88 0.04
N VAL A 70 15.31 0.67 0.29
CA VAL A 70 14.76 -0.22 -0.76
C VAL A 70 13.44 0.26 -1.34
N ASN A 71 12.76 1.17 -0.65
CA ASN A 71 11.43 1.66 -1.02
C ASN A 71 11.31 3.17 -0.77
N GLY A 72 10.83 3.89 -1.77
CA GLY A 72 10.35 5.26 -1.68
C GLY A 72 8.83 5.27 -1.83
N ALA A 73 8.13 5.93 -0.91
CA ALA A 73 6.68 6.02 -0.92
C ALA A 73 6.22 7.43 -0.54
N VAL A 74 4.98 7.75 -0.87
CA VAL A 74 4.34 8.99 -0.43
C VAL A 74 3.97 8.85 1.04
N GLU A 75 4.51 9.75 1.86
CA GLU A 75 4.08 9.90 3.24
C GLU A 75 2.62 10.34 3.26
N THR A 76 1.78 9.60 3.97
CA THR A 76 0.37 9.95 4.11
C THR A 76 0.04 10.54 5.48
N CYS A 77 1.03 10.81 6.33
CA CYS A 77 0.80 11.28 7.69
C CYS A 77 0.03 12.61 7.74
N GLY A 78 -1.26 12.57 8.14
CA GLY A 78 -2.16 13.73 8.10
C GLY A 78 -3.57 13.42 8.60
N GLU A 79 -4.52 14.32 8.36
CA GLU A 79 -5.89 14.21 8.93
C GLU A 79 -6.65 12.95 8.46
N ASN A 80 -6.46 12.54 7.21
CA ASN A 80 -7.23 11.44 6.60
C ASN A 80 -6.56 10.06 6.69
N PHE A 81 -5.24 9.99 6.92
CA PHE A 81 -4.49 8.73 6.97
C PHE A 81 -3.79 8.61 8.31
N HIS A 82 -3.82 7.41 8.88
CA HIS A 82 -3.56 7.25 10.29
C HIS A 82 -2.14 6.76 10.57
N ARG A 83 -1.73 6.94 11.83
CA ARG A 83 -0.52 6.35 12.37
C ARG A 83 -0.76 4.88 12.67
N PHE A 84 0.32 4.16 12.96
CA PHE A 84 0.24 2.74 13.24
C PHE A 84 -0.64 2.38 14.43
N ASP A 85 -0.78 3.26 15.42
CA ASP A 85 -1.71 3.09 16.54
C ASP A 85 -3.18 2.84 16.15
N LYS A 86 -3.63 3.30 14.98
CA LYS A 86 -4.98 3.04 14.48
C LYS A 86 -5.11 1.79 13.64
N TYR A 87 -4.00 1.23 13.15
CA TYR A 87 -4.00 0.06 12.28
C TYR A 87 -3.55 -1.22 13.00
N LEU A 88 -2.68 -1.08 13.99
CA LEU A 88 -2.04 -2.19 14.67
C LEU A 88 -2.64 -2.38 16.06
N ASN A 89 -2.84 -3.63 16.45
CA ASN A 89 -3.21 -3.97 17.81
C ASN A 89 -1.96 -3.96 18.70
N LEU A 90 -1.64 -2.79 19.27
CA LEU A 90 -0.48 -2.59 20.14
C LEU A 90 -0.59 -3.27 21.50
N SER A 91 -1.73 -3.88 21.85
CA SER A 91 -1.81 -4.75 23.02
C SER A 91 -1.07 -6.08 22.79
N ASN A 92 -0.76 -6.43 21.53
CA ASN A 92 0.05 -7.60 21.22
C ASN A 92 1.54 -7.30 21.45
N PRO A 93 2.24 -8.05 22.33
CA PRO A 93 3.63 -7.76 22.68
C PRO A 93 4.59 -7.84 21.48
N LEU A 94 4.32 -8.70 20.50
CA LEU A 94 5.14 -8.80 19.29
C LEU A 94 4.98 -7.55 18.41
N ILE A 95 3.80 -6.95 18.38
CA ILE A 95 3.56 -5.74 17.61
C ILE A 95 4.17 -4.55 18.35
N ALA A 96 3.90 -4.43 19.65
CA ALA A 96 4.40 -3.32 20.48
C ALA A 96 5.94 -3.24 20.54
N SER A 97 6.63 -4.38 20.46
CA SER A 97 8.09 -4.43 20.48
C SER A 97 8.75 -4.07 19.15
N ASN A 98 8.02 -4.16 18.03
CA ASN A 98 8.58 -3.97 16.68
C ASN A 98 8.12 -2.69 15.97
N PHE A 99 7.03 -2.06 16.43
CA PHE A 99 6.44 -0.91 15.75
C PHE A 99 6.30 0.29 16.70
N ASP A 100 6.74 1.47 16.26
CA ASP A 100 6.42 2.74 16.93
C ASP A 100 4.94 3.08 16.67
N PRO A 101 4.10 3.20 17.71
CA PRO A 101 2.70 3.61 17.58
C PRO A 101 2.50 4.91 16.79
N ARG A 102 3.47 5.82 16.87
CA ARG A 102 3.41 7.14 16.26
C ARG A 102 4.01 7.18 14.86
N ALA A 103 4.58 6.09 14.38
CA ALA A 103 5.09 6.01 13.02
C ALA A 103 3.96 6.15 11.99
N CYS A 104 4.32 6.75 10.86
CA CYS A 104 3.44 7.01 9.75
C CYS A 104 3.34 5.78 8.86
N GLY A 105 2.11 5.43 8.47
CA GLY A 105 1.90 4.58 7.31
C GLY A 105 2.21 5.33 6.02
N TRP A 106 2.35 4.57 4.95
CA TRP A 106 2.40 5.08 3.59
C TRP A 106 1.41 4.31 2.72
N ALA A 107 0.90 4.94 1.67
CA ALA A 107 0.09 4.26 0.68
C ALA A 107 0.99 3.54 -0.33
N TYR A 108 0.59 2.34 -0.73
CA TYR A 108 1.34 1.55 -1.71
C TYR A 108 1.01 1.93 -3.17
N GLY A 109 -0.07 2.69 -3.41
CA GLY A 109 -0.59 2.92 -4.77
C GLY A 109 0.43 3.52 -5.75
N MET A 110 1.44 4.23 -5.25
CA MET A 110 2.60 4.64 -6.03
C MET A 110 3.85 4.49 -5.17
N THR A 111 4.83 3.75 -5.67
CA THR A 111 6.10 3.46 -4.96
C THR A 111 7.28 3.43 -5.92
N ILE A 112 8.47 3.68 -5.38
CA ILE A 112 9.76 3.53 -6.07
C ILE A 112 10.51 2.40 -5.37
N LEU A 113 10.86 1.36 -6.10
CA LEU A 113 11.54 0.18 -5.55
C LEU A 113 12.92 0.07 -6.20
N ILE A 114 13.93 -0.34 -5.42
CA ILE A 114 15.29 -0.66 -5.89
C ILE A 114 15.68 -2.07 -5.47
#